data_AF-A0A8J2ZKQ9-F1
#
_entry.id   AF-A0A8J2ZKQ9-F1
#
_cell.length_a   1.000
_cell.length_b   1.000
_cell.length_c   1.000
_cell.angle_alpha   90.00
_cell.angle_beta   90.00
_cell.angle_gamma   90.00
#
_symmetry.space_group_name_H-M   'P 1'
#
loop_
_entity.id
_entity.type
_entity.pdbx_description
1 polymer ?
#
loop_
_entity_poly.entity_id
_entity_poly.type
_entity_poly.pdbx_seq_one_letter_code
_entity_poly.pdbx_strand_id
1 'polypeptide(L)'
;MSIANTSTSYGSLARAFHWLIAVGILAMIPLGWTAHLWPMSNPDEIAFKTQLFSVHKTIGVLIFVLALARILWAIVQPRPAPLHPERRAETLAAEVVHWVLYAALVIVPLSGWIEHAATDGFAPILLPVGQDLPLVPKSPAVAETFAAVHFLSQWLLVAALVLHVAGAIKHAVIDKDATLVRMARGRDAGTPHPRRGHASALVLAVAAWAAVLGGGAAAGMYGTDGDGAPQLEQAASDWTVKEGTLGIVVMQNGREVSGSFSDWTAAISYEPRDTPGPAGEVEVTISVPSLTLGSVTSQALGADFFAAETHPTATFRADIVQLEDGSLEAQGTLALKQAEVPVTLPFTLAIEDGTAQMEGATTLDRRDYAIGDSMSDGEQLGFDVSVNVALTATRAE
;
A
#
# COMPACT_ATOMS: atom_id res chain seq x y z
N MET A 1 23.24 18.77 32.65
CA MET A 1 22.68 17.40 32.80
C MET A 1 23.57 16.44 32.04
N SER A 2 23.77 15.21 32.54
CA SER A 2 24.53 14.18 31.80
C SER A 2 23.86 13.87 30.45
N ILE A 3 24.65 13.73 29.40
CA ILE A 3 24.20 13.30 28.06
C ILE A 3 23.89 11.80 28.08
N ALA A 4 24.76 11.02 28.72
CA ALA A 4 24.66 9.58 28.86
C ALA A 4 23.76 9.17 30.03
N ASN A 5 23.21 7.96 29.94
CA ASN A 5 22.50 7.33 31.04
C ASN A 5 23.47 6.90 32.14
N THR A 6 22.92 6.67 33.32
CA THR A 6 23.58 5.94 34.41
C THR A 6 22.75 4.71 34.77
N SER A 7 23.17 3.92 35.76
CA SER A 7 22.37 2.82 36.30
C SER A 7 21.09 3.28 37.00
N THR A 8 20.94 4.58 37.29
CA THR A 8 19.83 5.11 38.08
C THR A 8 19.04 6.22 37.37
N SER A 9 19.60 6.90 36.37
CA SER A 9 18.98 8.03 35.67
C SER A 9 19.17 8.00 34.15
N TYR A 10 18.18 8.54 33.43
CA TYR A 10 18.25 8.72 31.98
C TYR A 10 19.00 10.01 31.63
N GLY A 11 19.94 9.92 30.70
CA GLY A 11 20.67 11.05 30.14
C GLY A 11 19.77 11.99 29.32
N SER A 12 20.23 13.20 29.05
CA SER A 12 19.46 14.18 28.27
C SER A 12 19.19 13.71 26.84
N LEU A 13 20.12 12.99 26.21
CA LEU A 13 19.94 12.52 24.82
C LEU A 13 18.87 11.43 24.71
N ALA A 14 18.86 10.46 25.63
CA ALA A 14 17.83 9.42 25.67
C ALA A 14 16.42 10.02 25.87
N ARG A 15 16.32 11.05 26.71
CA ARG A 15 15.07 11.79 26.96
C ARG A 15 14.65 12.62 25.75
N ALA A 16 15.59 13.31 25.09
CA ALA A 16 15.30 14.05 23.87
C ALA A 16 14.73 13.13 22.79
N PHE A 17 15.39 11.99 22.52
CA PHE A 17 14.84 10.99 21.61
C PHE A 17 13.46 10.50 22.03
N HIS A 18 13.25 10.22 23.32
CA HIS A 18 11.94 9.80 23.82
C HIS A 18 10.84 10.80 23.49
N TRP A 19 11.02 12.05 23.89
CA TRP A 19 9.96 13.05 23.77
C TRP A 19 9.75 13.51 22.33
N LEU A 20 10.80 13.62 21.52
CA LEU A 20 10.67 13.91 20.09
C LEU A 20 9.86 12.83 19.37
N ILE A 21 10.19 11.55 19.61
CA ILE A 21 9.46 10.43 19.00
C ILE A 21 8.04 10.33 19.56
N ALA A 22 7.85 10.52 20.87
CA ALA A 22 6.52 10.45 21.48
C ALA A 22 5.58 11.53 20.92
N VAL A 23 6.05 12.79 20.83
CA VAL A 23 5.27 13.88 20.22
C VAL A 23 5.01 13.60 18.74
N GLY A 24 6.03 13.12 18.02
CA GLY A 24 5.90 12.73 16.61
C GLY A 24 4.82 11.67 16.39
N ILE A 25 4.84 10.58 17.17
CA ILE A 25 3.83 9.50 17.08
C ILE A 25 2.44 10.02 17.43
N LEU A 26 2.30 10.82 18.48
CA LEU A 26 1.02 11.40 18.88
C LEU A 26 0.44 12.35 17.82
N ALA A 27 1.29 13.02 17.03
CA ALA A 27 0.85 13.82 15.88
C ALA A 27 0.56 12.96 14.64
N MET A 28 1.33 11.90 14.41
CA MET A 28 1.21 11.02 13.25
C MET A 28 -0.08 10.21 13.23
N ILE A 29 -0.56 9.73 14.39
CA ILE A 29 -1.80 8.95 14.49
C ILE A 29 -3.01 9.72 13.94
N PRO A 30 -3.37 10.92 14.46
CA PRO A 30 -4.48 11.69 13.91
C PRO A 30 -4.20 12.18 12.49
N LEU A 31 -2.96 12.54 12.15
CA LEU A 31 -2.62 12.94 10.78
C LEU A 31 -2.91 11.83 9.76
N GLY A 32 -2.45 10.61 10.04
CA GLY A 32 -2.68 9.45 9.18
C GLY A 32 -4.15 9.07 9.09
N TRP A 33 -4.86 9.10 10.22
CA TRP A 33 -6.29 8.83 10.27
C TRP A 33 -7.11 9.84 9.47
N THR A 34 -6.81 11.14 9.61
CA THR A 34 -7.43 12.20 8.83
C THR A 34 -7.11 12.06 7.35
N ALA A 35 -5.85 11.77 6.98
CA ALA A 35 -5.48 11.54 5.58
C ALA A 35 -6.28 10.38 4.97
N HIS A 36 -6.39 9.27 5.69
CA HIS A 36 -7.11 8.08 5.23
C HIS A 36 -8.60 8.37 5.00
N LEU A 37 -9.27 9.00 5.98
CA LEU A 37 -10.70 9.31 5.92
C LEU A 37 -11.04 10.55 5.07
N TRP A 38 -10.05 11.32 4.62
CA TRP A 38 -10.34 12.55 3.87
C TRP A 38 -11.08 12.22 2.57
N PRO A 39 -12.16 12.95 2.25
CA PRO A 39 -12.88 12.80 0.99
C PRO A 39 -11.99 12.96 -0.24
N MET A 40 -12.49 12.47 -1.37
CA MET A 40 -11.83 12.58 -2.68
C MET A 40 -12.86 12.94 -3.75
N SER A 41 -13.89 13.71 -3.39
CA SER A 41 -15.05 13.97 -4.25
C SER A 41 -14.82 15.12 -5.23
N ASN A 42 -13.77 15.92 -5.03
CA ASN A 42 -13.39 17.03 -5.89
C ASN A 42 -11.86 17.26 -5.87
N PRO A 43 -11.32 18.06 -6.81
CA PRO A 43 -9.89 18.29 -6.94
C PRO A 43 -9.22 18.88 -5.68
N ASP A 44 -9.88 19.83 -5.01
CA ASP A 44 -9.34 20.46 -3.80
C ASP A 44 -9.20 19.45 -2.66
N GLU A 45 -10.18 18.56 -2.49
CA GLU A 45 -10.13 17.47 -1.51
C GLU A 45 -9.02 16.46 -1.82
N ILE A 46 -8.84 16.10 -3.10
CA ILE A 46 -7.78 15.19 -3.54
C ILE A 46 -6.39 15.82 -3.31
N ALA A 47 -6.23 17.10 -3.65
CA ALA A 47 -5.00 17.84 -3.43
C ALA A 47 -4.65 17.90 -1.93
N PHE A 48 -5.64 18.20 -1.08
CA PHE A 48 -5.43 18.24 0.36
C PHE A 48 -5.11 16.86 0.94
N LYS A 49 -5.82 15.80 0.52
CA LYS A 49 -5.51 14.41 0.93
C LYS A 49 -4.09 14.01 0.52
N THR A 50 -3.70 14.33 -0.70
CA THR A 50 -2.34 14.11 -1.22
C THR A 50 -1.31 14.84 -0.37
N GLN A 51 -1.58 16.08 0.02
CA GLN A 51 -0.72 16.85 0.92
C GLN A 51 -0.62 16.20 2.31
N LEU A 52 -1.75 15.78 2.91
CA LEU A 52 -1.75 15.10 4.20
C LEU A 52 -0.89 13.83 4.18
N PHE A 53 -1.03 13.00 3.14
CA PHE A 53 -0.20 11.81 2.98
C PHE A 53 1.27 12.15 2.75
N SER A 54 1.58 13.18 1.95
CA SER A 54 2.95 13.62 1.72
C SER A 54 3.63 14.05 3.02
N VAL A 55 2.91 14.83 3.86
CA VAL A 55 3.37 15.25 5.19
C VAL A 55 3.50 14.04 6.12
N HIS A 56 2.53 13.13 6.12
CA HIS A 56 2.55 11.90 6.92
C HIS A 56 3.79 11.05 6.60
N LYS A 57 3.99 10.69 5.33
CA LYS A 57 5.15 9.90 4.88
C LYS A 57 6.46 10.58 5.26
N THR A 58 6.56 11.89 5.04
CA THR A 58 7.76 12.69 5.36
C THR A 58 8.10 12.66 6.85
N ILE A 59 7.12 12.95 7.72
CA ILE A 59 7.32 12.93 9.17
C ILE A 59 7.59 11.50 9.66
N GLY A 60 6.93 10.50 9.07
CA GLY A 60 7.16 9.08 9.34
C GLY A 60 8.61 8.66 9.10
N VAL A 61 9.20 9.04 7.96
CA VAL A 61 10.62 8.77 7.65
C VAL A 61 11.55 9.47 8.64
N LEU A 62 11.26 10.72 9.02
CA LEU A 62 12.06 11.44 10.03
C LEU A 62 12.01 10.74 11.39
N ILE A 63 10.82 10.32 11.83
CA ILE A 63 10.65 9.56 13.08
C ILE A 63 11.37 8.22 13.01
N PHE A 64 11.35 7.54 11.87
CA PHE A 64 12.07 6.29 11.67
C PHE A 64 13.58 6.46 11.86
N VAL A 65 14.18 7.49 11.25
CA VAL A 65 15.62 7.79 11.45
C VAL A 65 15.92 8.11 12.92
N LEU A 66 15.08 8.91 13.58
CA LEU A 66 15.22 9.20 15.02
C LEU A 66 15.08 7.94 15.87
N ALA A 67 14.18 7.03 15.50
CA ALA A 67 13.97 5.76 16.17
C ALA A 67 15.18 4.83 16.04
N LEU A 68 15.78 4.72 14.85
CA LEU A 68 17.02 3.98 14.66
C LEU A 68 18.15 4.57 15.52
N ALA A 69 18.31 5.90 15.52
CA ALA A 69 19.29 6.57 16.36
C ALA A 69 19.04 6.31 17.87
N ARG A 70 17.77 6.35 18.30
CA ARG A 70 17.35 5.99 19.67
C ARG A 70 17.72 4.56 20.02
N ILE A 71 17.44 3.60 19.13
CA ILE A 71 17.71 2.17 19.36
C ILE A 71 19.21 1.94 19.48
N LEU A 72 20.00 2.45 18.54
CA LEU A 72 21.46 2.37 18.56
C LEU A 72 22.03 2.99 19.85
N TRP A 73 21.52 4.16 20.25
CA TRP A 73 21.88 4.77 21.52
C TRP A 73 21.51 3.89 22.71
N ALA A 74 20.29 3.34 22.74
CA ALA A 74 19.82 2.51 23.85
C ALA A 74 20.56 1.16 24.00
N ILE A 75 21.20 0.67 22.92
CA ILE A 75 22.04 -0.54 22.95
C ILE A 75 23.35 -0.29 23.71
N VAL A 76 23.97 0.86 23.50
CA VAL A 76 25.29 1.18 24.09
C VAL A 76 25.20 1.86 25.47
N GLN A 77 24.01 2.28 25.89
CA GLN A 77 23.82 2.99 27.14
C GLN A 77 23.44 2.05 28.30
N PRO A 78 23.94 2.32 29.53
CA PRO A 78 23.42 1.63 30.70
C PRO A 78 21.92 1.93 30.80
N ARG A 79 21.15 0.89 31.15
CA ARG A 79 19.71 1.03 31.30
C ARG A 79 19.41 1.24 32.78
N PRO A 80 18.73 2.33 33.16
CA PRO A 80 18.34 2.57 34.53
C PRO A 80 17.52 1.41 35.12
N ALA A 81 17.80 1.04 36.37
CA ALA A 81 17.09 -0.04 37.07
C ALA A 81 15.59 0.24 37.20
N PRO A 82 14.72 -0.80 37.24
CA PRO A 82 13.31 -0.64 37.56
C PRO A 82 13.13 -0.16 39.01
N LEU A 83 12.09 0.65 39.27
CA LEU A 83 11.78 1.17 40.60
C LEU A 83 11.13 0.12 41.51
N HIS A 84 10.35 -0.80 40.92
CA HIS A 84 9.54 -1.78 41.64
C HIS A 84 9.76 -3.21 41.14
N PRO A 85 11.00 -3.75 41.17
CA PRO A 85 11.31 -5.10 40.68
C PRO A 85 10.56 -6.23 41.41
N GLU A 86 10.08 -5.97 42.62
CA GLU A 86 9.23 -6.86 43.41
C GLU A 86 7.84 -7.07 42.78
N ARG A 87 7.33 -6.07 42.04
CA ARG A 87 6.03 -6.14 41.35
C ARG A 87 6.19 -6.85 40.01
N ARG A 88 6.35 -8.17 40.06
CA ARG A 88 6.75 -9.00 38.91
C ARG A 88 5.83 -8.86 37.69
N ALA A 89 4.51 -8.91 37.89
CA ALA A 89 3.54 -8.82 36.79
C ALA A 89 3.58 -7.45 36.10
N GLU A 90 3.64 -6.37 36.89
CA GLU A 90 3.73 -5.00 36.39
C GLU A 90 5.07 -4.76 35.66
N THR A 91 6.18 -5.24 36.23
CA THR A 91 7.50 -5.16 35.60
C THR A 91 7.53 -5.94 34.28
N LEU A 92 6.96 -7.15 34.24
CA LEU A 92 6.87 -7.95 33.02
C LEU A 92 6.02 -7.24 31.96
N ALA A 93 4.85 -6.72 32.33
CA ALA A 93 3.98 -5.99 31.41
C ALA A 93 4.68 -4.75 30.82
N ALA A 94 5.36 -3.96 31.66
CA ALA A 94 6.13 -2.81 31.21
C ALA A 94 7.26 -3.21 30.24
N GLU A 95 7.97 -4.31 30.50
CA GLU A 95 9.00 -4.82 29.59
C GLU A 95 8.43 -5.31 28.26
N VAL A 96 7.31 -6.05 28.28
CA VAL A 96 6.62 -6.49 27.04
C VAL A 96 6.18 -5.29 26.22
N VAL A 97 5.50 -4.31 26.84
CA VAL A 97 5.06 -3.09 26.15
C VAL A 97 6.24 -2.33 25.55
N HIS A 98 7.36 -2.20 26.28
CA HIS A 98 8.54 -1.55 25.71
C HIS A 98 9.13 -2.31 24.52
N TRP A 99 9.19 -3.65 24.56
CA TRP A 99 9.66 -4.44 23.43
C TRP A 99 8.72 -4.32 22.22
N VAL A 100 7.41 -4.38 22.43
CA VAL A 100 6.41 -4.16 21.37
C VAL A 100 6.59 -2.77 20.75
N LEU A 101 6.71 -1.72 21.58
CA LEU A 101 6.95 -0.36 21.09
C LEU A 101 8.27 -0.22 20.35
N TYR A 102 9.37 -0.82 20.83
CA TYR A 102 10.66 -0.77 20.12
C TYR A 102 10.60 -1.40 18.73
N ALA A 103 9.90 -2.52 18.59
CA ALA A 103 9.66 -3.12 17.28
C ALA A 103 8.73 -2.25 16.43
N ALA A 104 7.68 -1.66 17.02
CA ALA A 104 6.74 -0.79 16.31
C ALA A 104 7.42 0.48 15.75
N LEU A 105 8.42 1.03 16.46
CA LEU A 105 9.22 2.16 15.98
C LEU A 105 9.95 1.89 14.66
N VAL A 106 10.14 0.61 14.31
CA VAL A 106 10.79 0.17 13.07
C VAL A 106 9.74 -0.33 12.08
N ILE A 107 8.92 -1.30 12.49
CA ILE A 107 8.02 -2.03 11.59
C ILE A 107 6.99 -1.09 10.96
N VAL A 108 6.33 -0.22 11.75
CA VAL A 108 5.27 0.67 11.25
C VAL A 108 5.78 1.62 10.15
N PRO A 109 6.79 2.48 10.39
CA PRO A 109 7.25 3.39 9.34
C PRO A 109 7.97 2.66 8.20
N LEU A 110 8.68 1.55 8.47
CA LEU A 110 9.36 0.80 7.41
C LEU A 110 8.37 0.14 6.46
N SER A 111 7.28 -0.44 6.98
CA SER A 111 6.26 -1.05 6.13
C SER A 111 5.57 -0.02 5.24
N GLY A 112 5.22 1.15 5.79
CA GLY A 112 4.64 2.24 4.98
C GLY A 112 5.63 2.82 3.96
N TRP A 113 6.93 2.79 4.25
CA TRP A 113 7.96 3.21 3.30
C TRP A 113 8.16 2.19 2.17
N ILE A 114 8.10 0.89 2.48
CA ILE A 114 8.12 -0.18 1.48
C ILE A 114 6.87 -0.12 0.60
N GLU A 115 5.69 0.08 1.19
CA GLU A 115 4.44 0.33 0.45
C GLU A 115 4.62 1.49 -0.54
N HIS A 116 5.08 2.65 -0.06
CA HIS A 116 5.35 3.81 -0.91
C HIS A 116 6.32 3.47 -2.05
N ALA A 117 7.45 2.83 -1.74
CA ALA A 117 8.46 2.47 -2.72
C ALA A 117 7.98 1.44 -3.76
N ALA A 118 7.01 0.59 -3.41
CA ALA A 118 6.41 -0.42 -4.28
C ALA A 118 5.32 0.14 -5.23
N THR A 119 4.87 1.39 -5.02
CA THR A 119 3.86 2.08 -5.83
C THR A 119 4.46 3.23 -6.65
N ASP A 120 3.72 3.67 -7.66
CA ASP A 120 4.06 4.86 -8.45
C ASP A 120 3.13 6.04 -8.15
N GLY A 121 3.69 7.25 -8.22
CA GLY A 121 2.96 8.49 -8.51
C GLY A 121 2.19 9.21 -7.39
N PHE A 122 1.72 8.55 -6.31
CA PHE A 122 0.84 9.21 -5.33
C PHE A 122 1.54 9.75 -4.06
N ALA A 123 1.23 11.00 -3.70
CA ALA A 123 1.66 11.68 -2.47
C ALA A 123 3.16 11.50 -2.13
N PRO A 124 4.05 12.30 -2.74
CA PRO A 124 5.48 12.10 -2.63
C PRO A 124 5.98 12.34 -1.20
N ILE A 125 7.04 11.64 -0.82
CA ILE A 125 7.85 12.07 0.33
C ILE A 125 8.45 13.45 -0.03
N LEU A 126 8.33 14.44 0.84
CA LEU A 126 8.77 15.81 0.53
C LEU A 126 10.29 15.98 0.67
N LEU A 127 10.98 14.98 1.21
CA LEU A 127 12.44 14.93 1.19
C LEU A 127 12.92 14.53 -0.22
N PRO A 128 14.03 15.10 -0.70
CA PRO A 128 14.59 14.78 -2.02
C PRO A 128 15.23 13.38 -2.09
N VAL A 129 15.04 12.55 -1.06
CA VAL A 129 15.62 11.21 -0.92
C VAL A 129 14.56 10.25 -0.43
N GLY A 130 14.67 8.98 -0.85
CA GLY A 130 13.83 7.92 -0.32
C GLY A 130 12.46 7.76 -1.00
N GLN A 131 12.28 8.19 -2.25
CA GLN A 131 11.08 7.80 -3.00
C GLN A 131 11.07 6.30 -3.27
N ASP A 132 12.21 5.77 -3.71
CA ASP A 132 12.41 4.34 -3.95
C ASP A 132 13.36 3.77 -2.90
N LEU A 133 13.29 2.45 -2.73
CA LEU A 133 14.17 1.68 -1.87
C LEU A 133 14.90 0.62 -2.70
N PRO A 134 16.22 0.43 -2.51
CA PRO A 134 16.92 -0.68 -3.14
C PRO A 134 16.22 -2.00 -2.83
N LEU A 135 16.10 -2.87 -3.83
CA LEU A 135 15.51 -4.21 -3.72
C LEU A 135 13.99 -4.24 -3.49
N VAL A 136 13.29 -3.10 -3.49
CA VAL A 136 11.83 -3.07 -3.48
C VAL A 136 11.34 -2.92 -4.93
N PRO A 137 10.73 -3.96 -5.52
CA PRO A 137 10.18 -3.86 -6.87
C PRO A 137 8.90 -3.02 -6.87
N LYS A 138 8.61 -2.38 -8.01
CA LYS A 138 7.28 -1.85 -8.29
C LYS A 138 6.32 -3.03 -8.48
N SER A 139 5.40 -3.22 -7.54
CA SER A 139 4.53 -4.39 -7.50
C SER A 139 3.29 -4.11 -6.65
N PRO A 140 2.07 -4.23 -7.22
CA PRO A 140 0.83 -4.13 -6.47
C PRO A 140 0.77 -5.09 -5.28
N ALA A 141 1.18 -6.35 -5.48
CA ALA A 141 1.21 -7.36 -4.42
C ALA A 141 2.12 -6.96 -3.24
N VAL A 142 3.29 -6.37 -3.52
CA VAL A 142 4.17 -5.86 -2.47
C VAL A 142 3.53 -4.66 -1.78
N ALA A 143 2.98 -3.71 -2.53
CA ALA A 143 2.33 -2.54 -1.97
C ALA A 143 1.17 -2.92 -1.02
N GLU A 144 0.27 -3.79 -1.46
CA GLU A 144 -0.90 -4.24 -0.69
C GLU A 144 -0.48 -5.03 0.56
N THR A 145 0.49 -5.93 0.43
CA THR A 145 1.04 -6.68 1.57
C THR A 145 1.55 -5.70 2.63
N PHE A 146 2.36 -4.71 2.24
CA PHE A 146 2.97 -3.79 3.18
C PHE A 146 2.00 -2.72 3.70
N ALA A 147 0.95 -2.38 2.96
CA ALA A 147 -0.19 -1.59 3.44
C ALA A 147 -0.92 -2.33 4.57
N ALA A 148 -1.21 -3.62 4.39
CA ALA A 148 -1.83 -4.45 5.43
C ALA A 148 -0.92 -4.62 6.67
N VAL A 149 0.39 -4.83 6.45
CA VAL A 149 1.37 -4.84 7.55
C VAL A 149 1.36 -3.50 8.29
N HIS A 150 1.35 -2.37 7.58
CA HIS A 150 1.29 -1.04 8.18
C HIS A 150 0.03 -0.86 9.04
N PHE A 151 -1.12 -1.19 8.49
CA PHE A 151 -2.42 -1.08 9.16
C PHE A 151 -2.50 -1.93 10.44
N LEU A 152 -2.13 -3.20 10.38
CA LEU A 152 -2.15 -4.10 11.53
C LEU A 152 -1.13 -3.67 12.61
N SER A 153 0.06 -3.28 12.17
CA SER A 153 1.13 -2.80 13.05
C SER A 153 0.75 -1.49 13.77
N GLN A 154 0.00 -0.62 13.10
CA GLN A 154 -0.54 0.61 13.70
C GLN A 154 -1.48 0.30 14.86
N TRP A 155 -2.40 -0.67 14.71
CA TRP A 155 -3.31 -1.04 15.81
C TRP A 155 -2.57 -1.60 17.02
N LEU A 156 -1.57 -2.45 16.79
CA LEU A 156 -0.72 -2.94 17.87
C LEU A 156 0.08 -1.82 18.55
N LEU A 157 0.63 -0.88 17.76
CA LEU A 157 1.29 0.33 18.27
C LEU A 157 0.34 1.14 19.15
N VAL A 158 -0.89 1.41 18.70
CA VAL A 158 -1.88 2.18 19.45
C VAL A 158 -2.23 1.48 20.77
N ALA A 159 -2.49 0.17 20.75
CA ALA A 159 -2.77 -0.60 21.95
C ALA A 159 -1.60 -0.54 22.96
N ALA A 160 -0.37 -0.74 22.49
CA ALA A 160 0.83 -0.66 23.32
C ALA A 160 1.07 0.77 23.85
N LEU A 161 0.80 1.80 23.04
CA LEU A 161 0.92 3.20 23.41
C LEU A 161 -0.07 3.57 24.52
N VAL A 162 -1.33 3.12 24.40
CA VAL A 162 -2.35 3.31 25.44
C VAL A 162 -1.90 2.67 26.75
N LEU A 163 -1.44 1.42 26.72
CA LEU A 163 -0.92 0.74 27.91
C LEU A 163 0.30 1.45 28.50
N HIS A 164 1.21 1.92 27.66
CA HIS A 164 2.41 2.65 28.08
C HIS A 164 2.06 3.96 28.80
N VAL A 165 1.19 4.77 28.20
CA VAL A 165 0.74 6.05 28.78
C VAL A 165 -0.09 5.82 30.04
N ALA A 166 -1.00 4.84 30.04
CA ALA A 166 -1.78 4.47 31.21
C ALA A 166 -0.89 4.03 32.37
N GLY A 167 0.14 3.21 32.11
CA GLY A 167 1.15 2.84 33.09
C GLY A 167 1.88 4.05 33.65
N ALA A 168 2.36 4.95 32.79
CA ALA A 168 3.06 6.17 33.23
C ALA A 168 2.16 7.09 34.09
N ILE A 169 0.88 7.23 33.74
CA ILE A 169 -0.11 8.01 34.50
C ILE A 169 -0.40 7.33 35.84
N LYS A 170 -0.63 6.01 35.84
CA LYS A 170 -0.87 5.22 37.06
C LYS A 170 0.30 5.37 38.03
N HIS A 171 1.53 5.26 37.55
CA HIS A 171 2.73 5.49 38.36
C HIS A 171 2.85 6.93 38.88
N ALA A 172 2.48 7.93 38.08
CA ALA A 172 2.56 9.34 38.46
C ALA A 172 1.47 9.77 39.45
N VAL A 173 0.24 9.28 39.29
CA VAL A 173 -0.96 9.77 40.00
C VAL A 173 -1.34 8.86 41.16
N ILE A 174 -1.28 7.54 40.97
CA ILE A 174 -1.71 6.55 41.96
C ILE A 174 -0.51 6.11 42.82
N ASP A 175 0.55 5.57 42.20
CA ASP A 175 1.75 5.14 42.95
C ASP A 175 2.59 6.32 43.45
N LYS A 176 2.48 7.47 42.77
CA LYS A 176 3.23 8.71 43.05
C LYS A 176 4.73 8.49 43.08
N ASP A 177 5.23 7.64 42.19
CA ASP A 177 6.64 7.30 42.10
C ASP A 177 7.40 8.11 41.04
N ALA A 178 8.70 7.86 40.91
CA ALA A 178 9.58 8.61 40.03
C ALA A 178 9.55 8.16 38.56
N THR A 179 8.73 7.18 38.15
CA THR A 179 8.76 6.56 36.81
C THR A 179 8.71 7.60 35.69
N LEU A 180 7.70 8.47 35.69
CA LEU A 180 7.55 9.51 34.67
C LEU A 180 8.63 10.60 34.81
N VAL A 181 8.92 11.04 36.04
CA VAL A 181 9.87 12.14 36.31
C VAL A 181 11.30 11.76 35.89
N ARG A 182 11.67 10.48 35.94
CA ARG A 182 12.95 9.98 35.41
C ARG A 182 13.08 10.21 33.91
N MET A 183 12.01 9.98 33.14
CA MET A 183 12.03 10.21 31.69
C MET A 183 11.80 11.68 31.32
N ALA A 184 11.06 12.45 32.13
CA ALA A 184 10.86 13.88 31.88
C ALA A 184 12.11 14.70 32.24
N ARG A 185 12.61 14.55 33.48
CA ARG A 185 13.62 15.43 34.08
C ARG A 185 14.97 14.77 34.34
N GLY A 186 15.10 13.45 34.11
CA GLY A 186 16.35 12.73 34.36
C GLY A 186 16.67 12.60 35.85
N ARG A 187 15.65 12.66 36.72
CA ARG A 187 15.83 12.53 38.16
C ARG A 187 16.36 11.14 38.51
N ASP A 188 17.24 11.08 39.50
CA ASP A 188 17.78 9.82 40.00
C ASP A 188 16.69 8.96 40.66
N ALA A 189 16.74 7.66 40.42
CA ALA A 189 15.85 6.66 41.01
C ALA A 189 16.26 6.24 42.45
N GLY A 190 17.44 6.62 42.92
CA GLY A 190 17.99 6.12 44.18
C GLY A 190 18.65 4.75 44.01
N THR A 191 18.57 3.87 45.01
CA THR A 191 19.31 2.59 45.03
C THR A 191 18.83 1.62 43.95
N PRO A 192 19.65 1.31 42.92
CA PRO A 192 19.26 0.39 41.87
C PRO A 192 19.24 -1.05 42.39
N HIS A 193 18.20 -1.81 42.04
CA HIS A 193 18.15 -3.24 42.27
C HIS A 193 18.66 -4.02 41.04
N PRO A 194 19.34 -5.17 41.24
CA PRO A 194 19.85 -5.98 40.14
C PRO A 194 18.71 -6.53 39.29
N ARG A 195 18.91 -6.49 37.96
CA ARG A 195 17.96 -7.00 36.99
C ARG A 195 17.91 -8.53 36.99
N ARG A 196 16.71 -9.08 36.76
CA ARG A 196 16.50 -10.49 36.42
C ARG A 196 16.29 -10.63 34.90
N GLY A 197 16.55 -11.82 34.37
CA GLY A 197 16.60 -12.09 32.93
C GLY A 197 15.30 -11.74 32.18
N HIS A 198 15.47 -11.16 30.99
CA HIS A 198 14.42 -10.53 30.16
C HIS A 198 13.82 -11.43 29.07
N ALA A 199 14.19 -12.71 29.04
CA ALA A 199 13.86 -13.59 27.91
C ALA A 199 12.34 -13.77 27.73
N SER A 200 11.58 -13.86 28.83
CA SER A 200 10.12 -14.03 28.78
C SER A 200 9.41 -12.81 28.20
N ALA A 201 9.87 -11.59 28.51
CA ALA A 201 9.27 -10.36 27.99
C ALA A 201 9.45 -10.26 26.47
N LEU A 202 10.65 -10.60 25.97
CA LEU A 202 10.93 -10.63 24.55
C LEU A 202 10.08 -11.69 23.83
N VAL A 203 9.99 -12.91 24.39
CA VAL A 203 9.17 -13.99 23.80
C VAL A 203 7.70 -13.58 23.72
N LEU A 204 7.14 -12.97 24.77
CA LEU A 204 5.76 -12.50 24.76
C LEU A 204 5.55 -11.36 23.76
N ALA A 205 6.51 -10.45 23.60
CA ALA A 205 6.42 -9.39 22.60
C ALA A 205 6.48 -9.95 21.17
N VAL A 206 7.37 -10.91 20.91
CA VAL A 206 7.42 -11.63 19.62
C VAL A 206 6.11 -12.37 19.36
N ALA A 207 5.56 -13.04 20.37
CA ALA A 207 4.27 -13.72 20.26
C ALA A 207 3.13 -12.74 19.94
N ALA A 208 3.12 -11.54 20.53
CA ALA A 208 2.13 -10.51 20.23
C ALA A 208 2.23 -10.03 18.77
N TRP A 209 3.44 -9.79 18.28
CA TRP A 209 3.68 -9.46 16.87
C TRP A 209 3.26 -10.59 15.93
N ALA A 210 3.66 -11.83 16.23
CA ALA A 210 3.31 -13.00 15.45
C ALA A 210 1.79 -13.25 15.44
N ALA A 211 1.10 -13.00 16.55
CA ALA A 211 -0.35 -13.13 16.63
C ALA A 211 -1.07 -12.09 15.78
N VAL A 212 -0.64 -10.83 15.80
CA VAL A 212 -1.26 -9.76 15.01
C VAL A 212 -1.00 -9.96 13.52
N LEU A 213 0.26 -10.19 13.11
CA LEU A 213 0.60 -10.37 11.70
C LEU A 213 0.11 -11.72 11.18
N GLY A 214 0.29 -12.80 11.93
CA GLY A 214 -0.23 -14.12 11.57
C GLY A 214 -1.75 -14.18 11.55
N GLY A 215 -2.43 -13.43 12.42
CA GLY A 215 -3.88 -13.26 12.40
C GLY A 215 -4.34 -12.55 11.12
N GLY A 216 -3.62 -11.51 10.67
CA GLY A 216 -3.85 -10.87 9.38
C GLY A 216 -3.72 -11.83 8.21
N ALA A 217 -2.68 -12.68 8.23
CA ALA A 217 -2.50 -13.72 7.21
C ALA A 217 -3.64 -14.74 7.20
N ALA A 218 -4.04 -15.24 8.38
CA ALA A 218 -5.15 -16.17 8.51
C ALA A 218 -6.50 -15.55 8.09
N ALA A 219 -6.62 -14.22 8.15
CA ALA A 219 -7.78 -13.46 7.68
C ALA A 219 -7.69 -13.04 6.20
N GLY A 220 -6.66 -13.47 5.46
CA GLY A 220 -6.50 -13.15 4.04
C GLY A 220 -6.04 -11.72 3.72
N MET A 221 -5.61 -10.94 4.73
CA MET A 221 -5.31 -9.50 4.55
C MET A 221 -4.05 -9.21 3.72
N TYR A 222 -3.25 -10.22 3.36
CA TYR A 222 -2.03 -10.06 2.56
C TYR A 222 -2.19 -10.57 1.11
N GLY A 223 -3.37 -11.07 0.75
CA GLY A 223 -3.67 -11.46 -0.63
C GLY A 223 -3.96 -10.22 -1.47
N THR A 224 -3.62 -10.28 -2.76
CA THR A 224 -4.14 -9.34 -3.74
C THR A 224 -5.63 -9.58 -3.88
N ASP A 225 -6.45 -8.56 -3.65
CA ASP A 225 -7.91 -8.65 -3.73
C ASP A 225 -8.35 -9.01 -5.17
N GLY A 226 -8.33 -10.30 -5.45
CA GLY A 226 -8.97 -10.98 -6.59
C GLY A 226 -9.73 -12.24 -6.16
N ASP A 227 -9.60 -12.66 -4.89
CA ASP A 227 -10.19 -13.91 -4.38
C ASP A 227 -11.65 -13.78 -3.89
N GLY A 228 -12.20 -12.55 -3.83
CA GLY A 228 -13.56 -12.29 -3.34
C GLY A 228 -14.58 -11.90 -4.41
N ALA A 229 -14.13 -11.40 -5.57
CA ALA A 229 -15.02 -11.13 -6.70
C ALA A 229 -15.35 -12.45 -7.39
N PRO A 230 -16.60 -12.68 -7.82
CA PRO A 230 -16.90 -13.84 -8.67
C PRO A 230 -16.03 -13.74 -9.92
N GLN A 231 -15.13 -14.72 -10.08
CA GLN A 231 -14.29 -14.83 -11.27
C GLN A 231 -15.19 -14.96 -12.48
N LEU A 232 -14.81 -14.28 -13.57
CA LEU A 232 -15.53 -14.39 -14.82
C LEU A 232 -15.50 -15.84 -15.32
N GLU A 233 -16.66 -16.34 -15.77
CA GLU A 233 -16.71 -17.62 -16.44
C GLU A 233 -15.92 -17.55 -17.75
N GLN A 234 -15.14 -18.60 -18.02
CA GLN A 234 -14.34 -18.66 -19.23
C GLN A 234 -15.24 -18.61 -20.47
N ALA A 235 -14.99 -17.63 -21.34
CA ALA A 235 -15.76 -17.48 -22.57
C ALA A 235 -15.42 -18.60 -23.57
N ALA A 236 -16.42 -19.07 -24.32
CA ALA A 236 -16.19 -19.99 -25.43
C ALA A 236 -15.33 -19.30 -26.50
N SER A 237 -14.23 -19.95 -26.89
CA SER A 237 -13.20 -19.32 -27.73
C SER A 237 -12.50 -20.35 -28.62
N ASP A 238 -12.24 -19.98 -29.87
CA ASP A 238 -11.39 -20.76 -30.78
C ASP A 238 -9.91 -20.67 -30.37
N TRP A 239 -9.54 -19.60 -29.63
CA TRP A 239 -8.21 -19.39 -29.07
C TRP A 239 -8.29 -19.21 -27.55
N THR A 240 -7.82 -20.20 -26.80
CA THR A 240 -7.83 -20.15 -25.33
C THR A 240 -6.60 -19.39 -24.83
N VAL A 241 -6.82 -18.24 -24.19
CA VAL A 241 -5.76 -17.49 -23.50
C VAL A 241 -5.16 -18.34 -22.38
N LYS A 242 -3.83 -18.48 -22.37
CA LYS A 242 -3.07 -19.22 -21.34
C LYS A 242 -2.44 -18.29 -20.33
N GLU A 243 -1.88 -17.19 -20.82
CA GLU A 243 -1.25 -16.14 -20.04
C GLU A 243 -1.57 -14.80 -20.70
N GLY A 244 -1.73 -13.74 -19.91
CA GLY A 244 -1.87 -12.40 -20.46
C GLY A 244 -1.96 -11.31 -19.42
N THR A 245 -1.76 -10.08 -19.87
CA THR A 245 -1.83 -8.86 -19.08
C THR A 245 -2.76 -7.87 -19.77
N LEU A 246 -3.65 -7.27 -18.98
CA LEU A 246 -4.44 -6.11 -19.39
C LEU A 246 -4.08 -4.94 -18.47
N GLY A 247 -3.17 -4.09 -18.95
CA GLY A 247 -2.58 -2.99 -18.20
C GLY A 247 -3.17 -1.63 -18.59
N ILE A 248 -3.20 -0.71 -17.63
CA ILE A 248 -3.50 0.70 -17.86
C ILE A 248 -2.38 1.58 -17.28
N VAL A 249 -2.15 2.73 -17.91
CA VAL A 249 -1.26 3.77 -17.39
C VAL A 249 -1.99 5.11 -17.43
N VAL A 250 -1.98 5.82 -16.32
CA VAL A 250 -2.57 7.15 -16.17
C VAL A 250 -1.51 8.15 -15.71
N MET A 251 -1.68 9.41 -16.08
CA MET A 251 -0.84 10.51 -15.57
C MET A 251 -1.52 11.19 -14.38
N GLN A 252 -0.87 11.23 -13.22
CA GLN A 252 -1.37 11.94 -12.05
C GLN A 252 -0.30 12.88 -11.50
N ASN A 253 -0.61 14.18 -11.43
CA ASN A 253 0.31 15.24 -11.03
C ASN A 253 1.67 15.16 -11.75
N GLY A 254 1.64 14.92 -13.07
CA GLY A 254 2.83 14.77 -13.91
C GLY A 254 3.63 13.47 -13.71
N ARG A 255 3.10 12.46 -13.00
CA ARG A 255 3.74 11.15 -12.85
C ARG A 255 2.87 10.03 -13.40
N GLU A 256 3.50 9.05 -14.02
CA GLU A 256 2.83 7.82 -14.44
C GLU A 256 2.42 7.00 -13.22
N VAL A 257 1.20 6.48 -13.26
CA VAL A 257 0.66 5.49 -12.35
C VAL A 257 0.17 4.32 -13.19
N SER A 258 0.80 3.17 -13.03
CA SER A 258 0.46 1.96 -13.78
C SER A 258 -0.41 1.01 -12.96
N GLY A 259 -1.28 0.29 -13.65
CA GLY A 259 -2.20 -0.67 -13.06
C GLY A 259 -2.57 -1.77 -14.03
N SER A 260 -3.33 -2.76 -13.55
CA SER A 260 -3.79 -3.87 -14.37
C SER A 260 -5.08 -4.49 -13.82
N PHE A 261 -5.82 -5.15 -14.70
CA PHE A 261 -6.97 -5.99 -14.35
C PHE A 261 -6.51 -7.44 -14.29
N SER A 262 -6.74 -8.09 -13.15
CA SER A 262 -6.32 -9.48 -12.91
C SER A 262 -7.34 -10.53 -13.34
N ASP A 263 -8.61 -10.13 -13.52
CA ASP A 263 -9.70 -11.02 -13.95
C ASP A 263 -10.39 -10.46 -15.19
N TRP A 264 -10.12 -11.11 -16.32
CA TRP A 264 -10.73 -10.84 -17.61
C TRP A 264 -10.76 -12.12 -18.45
N THR A 265 -11.70 -12.20 -19.38
CA THR A 265 -11.84 -13.32 -20.31
C THR A 265 -11.97 -12.80 -21.73
N ALA A 266 -11.58 -13.62 -22.70
CA ALA A 266 -11.68 -13.28 -24.11
C ALA A 266 -12.26 -14.45 -24.90
N ALA A 267 -13.36 -14.20 -25.62
CA ALA A 267 -13.84 -15.04 -26.71
C ALA A 267 -13.18 -14.53 -27.99
N ILE A 268 -12.33 -15.36 -28.59
CA ILE A 268 -11.53 -15.00 -29.76
C ILE A 268 -11.84 -15.99 -30.87
N SER A 269 -12.30 -15.48 -32.00
CA SER A 269 -12.33 -16.20 -33.28
C SER A 269 -11.38 -15.50 -34.24
N TYR A 270 -10.38 -16.22 -34.75
CA TYR A 270 -9.40 -15.65 -35.68
C TYR A 270 -8.95 -16.69 -36.69
N GLU A 271 -9.04 -16.33 -37.97
CA GLU A 271 -8.53 -17.10 -39.09
C GLU A 271 -7.51 -16.26 -39.87
N PRO A 272 -6.25 -16.72 -40.00
CA PRO A 272 -5.25 -16.04 -40.81
C PRO A 272 -5.70 -15.88 -42.26
N ARG A 273 -5.36 -14.74 -42.88
CA ARG A 273 -5.70 -14.43 -44.27
C ARG A 273 -4.50 -13.89 -45.04
N ASP A 274 -4.52 -14.12 -46.35
CA ASP A 274 -3.54 -13.58 -47.29
C ASP A 274 -3.97 -12.24 -47.92
N THR A 275 -5.20 -11.79 -47.66
CA THR A 275 -5.81 -10.61 -48.28
C THR A 275 -6.47 -9.72 -47.24
N PRO A 276 -6.43 -8.38 -47.40
CA PRO A 276 -7.07 -7.43 -46.48
C PRO A 276 -8.57 -7.68 -46.28
N GLY A 277 -9.07 -7.31 -45.10
CA GLY A 277 -10.47 -7.43 -44.71
C GLY A 277 -10.68 -8.09 -43.34
N PRO A 278 -11.93 -8.43 -42.99
CA PRO A 278 -12.27 -9.09 -41.73
C PRO A 278 -11.57 -10.45 -41.61
N ALA A 279 -10.88 -10.66 -40.50
CA ALA A 279 -10.09 -11.84 -40.17
C ALA A 279 -10.59 -12.57 -38.90
N GLY A 280 -11.56 -12.01 -38.20
CA GLY A 280 -12.10 -12.61 -36.99
C GLY A 280 -12.90 -11.62 -36.16
N GLU A 281 -13.26 -12.03 -34.95
CA GLU A 281 -13.98 -11.24 -33.96
C GLU A 281 -13.41 -11.53 -32.57
N VAL A 282 -13.51 -10.54 -31.68
CA VAL A 282 -13.13 -10.68 -30.27
C VAL A 282 -14.15 -10.01 -29.36
N GLU A 283 -14.53 -10.72 -28.29
CA GLU A 283 -15.26 -10.17 -27.16
C GLU A 283 -14.47 -10.38 -25.87
N VAL A 284 -14.03 -9.29 -25.26
CA VAL A 284 -13.32 -9.29 -23.98
C VAL A 284 -14.27 -8.81 -22.89
N THR A 285 -14.38 -9.58 -21.81
CA THR A 285 -15.10 -9.16 -20.59
C THR A 285 -14.10 -8.96 -19.47
N ILE A 286 -14.17 -7.83 -18.77
CA ILE A 286 -13.22 -7.40 -17.76
C ILE A 286 -13.95 -7.22 -16.43
N SER A 287 -13.46 -7.84 -15.37
CA SER A 287 -13.95 -7.65 -14.01
C SER A 287 -13.36 -6.37 -13.46
N VAL A 288 -14.17 -5.31 -13.36
CA VAL A 288 -13.74 -3.99 -12.86
C VAL A 288 -13.17 -4.06 -11.44
N PRO A 289 -13.77 -4.83 -10.49
CA PRO A 289 -13.21 -4.98 -9.15
C PRO A 289 -11.80 -5.56 -9.10
N SER A 290 -11.35 -6.24 -10.17
CA SER A 290 -10.02 -6.85 -10.25
C SER A 290 -8.89 -5.86 -10.56
N LEU A 291 -9.22 -4.57 -10.69
CA LEU A 291 -8.26 -3.50 -10.94
C LEU A 291 -7.32 -3.33 -9.75
N THR A 292 -6.03 -3.29 -10.06
CA THR A 292 -4.99 -2.72 -9.20
C THR A 292 -4.40 -1.51 -9.91
N LEU A 293 -4.27 -0.37 -9.22
CA LEU A 293 -3.73 0.90 -9.73
C LEU A 293 -2.93 1.61 -8.62
N GLY A 294 -2.01 0.87 -7.99
CA GLY A 294 -1.21 1.36 -6.87
C GLY A 294 -2.06 1.87 -5.70
N SER A 295 -1.63 2.96 -5.05
CA SER A 295 -2.34 3.50 -3.89
C SER A 295 -3.66 4.21 -4.22
N VAL A 296 -3.98 4.41 -5.51
CA VAL A 296 -5.24 5.03 -5.94
C VAL A 296 -6.29 4.01 -6.36
N THR A 297 -6.02 2.71 -6.20
CA THR A 297 -6.95 1.62 -6.55
C THR A 297 -8.35 1.84 -5.97
N SER A 298 -8.46 2.10 -4.68
CA SER A 298 -9.76 2.32 -4.03
C SER A 298 -10.50 3.57 -4.54
N GLN A 299 -9.76 4.61 -4.92
CA GLN A 299 -10.32 5.79 -5.55
C GLN A 299 -10.84 5.47 -6.95
N ALA A 300 -10.04 4.77 -7.76
CA ALA A 300 -10.38 4.37 -9.12
C ALA A 300 -11.63 3.47 -9.15
N LEU A 301 -11.79 2.57 -8.17
CA LEU A 301 -12.98 1.72 -8.06
C LEU A 301 -14.25 2.47 -7.60
N GLY A 302 -14.10 3.69 -7.06
CA GLY A 302 -15.19 4.50 -6.54
C GLY A 302 -16.14 5.07 -7.60
N ALA A 303 -17.27 5.64 -7.13
CA ALA A 303 -18.41 6.04 -7.97
C ALA A 303 -18.09 7.11 -9.03
N ASP A 304 -17.17 8.04 -8.75
CA ASP A 304 -16.78 9.08 -9.73
C ASP A 304 -15.96 8.51 -10.89
N PHE A 305 -15.28 7.39 -10.66
CA PHE A 305 -14.41 6.73 -11.63
C PHE A 305 -15.11 5.50 -12.22
N PHE A 306 -14.59 4.29 -11.98
CA PHE A 306 -15.12 3.05 -12.55
C PHE A 306 -16.48 2.65 -11.98
N ALA A 307 -16.85 3.12 -10.78
CA ALA A 307 -18.09 2.79 -10.10
C ALA A 307 -18.32 1.26 -10.00
N ALA A 308 -17.30 0.54 -9.53
CA ALA A 308 -17.22 -0.92 -9.59
C ALA A 308 -18.38 -1.66 -8.91
N GLU A 309 -18.98 -1.06 -7.87
CA GLU A 309 -20.15 -1.64 -7.19
C GLU A 309 -21.40 -1.69 -8.08
N THR A 310 -21.60 -0.68 -8.94
CA THR A 310 -22.78 -0.58 -9.82
C THR A 310 -22.47 -0.99 -11.26
N HIS A 311 -21.20 -0.96 -11.66
CA HIS A 311 -20.69 -1.33 -12.98
C HIS A 311 -19.52 -2.33 -12.82
N PRO A 312 -19.79 -3.58 -12.41
CA PRO A 312 -18.74 -4.54 -12.08
C PRO A 312 -18.01 -5.10 -13.30
N THR A 313 -18.54 -4.89 -14.51
CA THR A 313 -18.02 -5.47 -15.75
C THR A 313 -17.85 -4.39 -16.82
N ALA A 314 -16.75 -4.45 -17.55
CA ALA A 314 -16.56 -3.74 -18.82
C ALA A 314 -16.44 -4.74 -19.96
N THR A 315 -16.87 -4.38 -21.17
CA THR A 315 -16.87 -5.28 -22.32
C THR A 315 -16.31 -4.58 -23.55
N PHE A 316 -15.32 -5.17 -24.20
CA PHE A 316 -14.81 -4.73 -25.50
C PHE A 316 -15.24 -5.73 -26.57
N ARG A 317 -15.96 -5.28 -27.59
CA ARG A 317 -16.40 -6.09 -28.74
C ARG A 317 -15.82 -5.50 -30.01
N ALA A 318 -15.10 -6.28 -30.79
CA ALA A 318 -14.43 -5.78 -31.99
C ALA A 318 -14.31 -6.82 -33.11
N ASP A 319 -14.33 -6.32 -34.33
CA ASP A 319 -13.92 -7.06 -35.52
C ASP A 319 -12.39 -7.00 -35.62
N ILE A 320 -11.77 -8.15 -35.86
CA ILE A 320 -10.35 -8.22 -36.20
C ILE A 320 -10.21 -8.00 -37.70
N VAL A 321 -9.44 -7.00 -38.10
CA VAL A 321 -9.29 -6.59 -39.51
C VAL A 321 -7.83 -6.59 -39.89
N GLN A 322 -7.51 -7.17 -41.04
CA GLN A 322 -6.21 -7.05 -41.69
C GLN A 322 -6.24 -5.88 -42.68
N LEU A 323 -5.32 -4.94 -42.51
CA LEU A 323 -5.19 -3.76 -43.35
C LEU A 323 -4.42 -4.05 -44.65
N GLU A 324 -4.41 -3.08 -45.57
CA GLU A 324 -3.74 -3.21 -46.88
C GLU A 324 -2.23 -3.43 -46.79
N ASP A 325 -1.59 -2.92 -45.74
CA ASP A 325 -0.16 -3.09 -45.47
C ASP A 325 0.16 -4.39 -44.70
N GLY A 326 -0.86 -5.20 -44.40
CA GLY A 326 -0.75 -6.46 -43.65
C GLY A 326 -0.79 -6.32 -42.13
N SER A 327 -0.85 -5.10 -41.59
CA SER A 327 -1.04 -4.89 -40.15
C SER A 327 -2.44 -5.31 -39.68
N LEU A 328 -2.58 -5.56 -38.38
CA LEU A 328 -3.83 -6.00 -37.76
C LEU A 328 -4.36 -4.97 -36.77
N GLU A 329 -5.67 -4.79 -36.79
CA GLU A 329 -6.41 -3.97 -35.83
C GLU A 329 -7.64 -4.71 -35.32
N ALA A 330 -7.97 -4.52 -34.05
CA ALA A 330 -9.28 -4.82 -33.51
C ALA A 330 -10.09 -3.51 -33.49
N GLN A 331 -11.10 -3.41 -34.33
CA GLN A 331 -11.94 -2.22 -34.48
C GLN A 331 -13.33 -2.51 -33.91
N GLY A 332 -13.73 -1.76 -32.88
CA GLY A 332 -14.95 -2.08 -32.18
C GLY A 332 -15.39 -1.04 -31.17
N THR A 333 -16.10 -1.49 -30.14
CA THR A 333 -16.68 -0.63 -29.10
C THR A 333 -16.29 -1.14 -27.73
N LEU A 334 -15.83 -0.24 -26.86
CA LEU A 334 -15.66 -0.49 -25.43
C LEU A 334 -16.89 0.04 -24.68
N ALA A 335 -17.62 -0.87 -24.04
CA ALA A 335 -18.64 -0.57 -23.07
C ALA A 335 -17.98 -0.50 -21.68
N LEU A 336 -17.95 0.70 -21.10
CA LEU A 336 -17.31 0.95 -19.81
C LEU A 336 -18.12 1.97 -19.02
N LYS A 337 -18.41 1.64 -17.75
CA LYS A 337 -19.30 2.41 -16.88
C LYS A 337 -20.69 2.59 -17.50
N GLN A 338 -20.99 3.77 -18.05
CA GLN A 338 -22.28 4.12 -18.67
C GLN A 338 -22.16 4.49 -20.14
N ALA A 339 -20.97 4.37 -20.74
CA ALA A 339 -20.71 4.76 -22.11
C ALA A 339 -20.28 3.57 -22.96
N GLU A 340 -20.61 3.65 -24.24
CA GLU A 340 -20.13 2.77 -25.30
C GLU A 340 -19.42 3.64 -26.33
N VAL A 341 -18.10 3.48 -26.44
CA VAL A 341 -17.25 4.36 -27.25
C VAL A 341 -16.48 3.51 -28.27
N PRO A 342 -16.41 3.94 -29.55
CA PRO A 342 -15.58 3.27 -30.55
C PRO A 342 -14.11 3.29 -30.17
N VAL A 343 -13.44 2.14 -30.26
CA VAL A 343 -12.02 1.97 -29.96
C VAL A 343 -11.37 1.13 -31.06
N THR A 344 -10.20 1.60 -31.50
CA THR A 344 -9.30 0.83 -32.37
C THR A 344 -8.08 0.42 -31.57
N LEU A 345 -7.79 -0.87 -31.56
CA LEU A 345 -6.60 -1.46 -30.95
C LEU A 345 -5.72 -2.03 -32.06
N PRO A 346 -4.66 -1.33 -32.48
CA PRO A 346 -3.62 -1.93 -33.31
C PRO A 346 -2.83 -2.96 -32.50
N PHE A 347 -2.47 -4.07 -33.13
CA PHE A 347 -1.70 -5.11 -32.47
C PHE A 347 -0.77 -5.86 -33.42
N THR A 348 0.24 -6.49 -32.84
CA THR A 348 1.11 -7.46 -33.50
C THR A 348 0.68 -8.86 -33.13
N LEU A 349 0.85 -9.80 -34.07
CA LEU A 349 0.46 -11.20 -33.88
C LEU A 349 1.49 -12.11 -34.53
N ALA A 350 2.04 -13.03 -33.74
CA ALA A 350 2.88 -14.12 -34.22
C ALA A 350 2.21 -15.45 -33.86
N ILE A 351 2.08 -16.34 -34.85
CA ILE A 351 1.51 -17.68 -34.64
C ILE A 351 2.55 -18.72 -35.07
N GLU A 352 2.96 -19.55 -34.11
CA GLU A 352 3.90 -20.66 -34.33
C GLU A 352 3.37 -21.91 -33.63
N ASP A 353 3.33 -23.04 -34.35
CA ASP A 353 2.92 -24.35 -33.81
C ASP A 353 1.59 -24.34 -33.02
N GLY A 354 0.59 -23.58 -33.50
CA GLY A 354 -0.73 -23.48 -32.88
C GLY A 354 -0.79 -22.59 -31.62
N THR A 355 0.31 -21.90 -31.31
CA THR A 355 0.41 -20.90 -30.23
C THR A 355 0.49 -19.50 -30.84
N ALA A 356 -0.38 -18.60 -30.39
CA ALA A 356 -0.43 -17.19 -30.76
C ALA A 356 0.16 -16.33 -29.65
N GLN A 357 1.06 -15.41 -30.01
CA GLN A 357 1.55 -14.33 -29.16
C GLN A 357 1.08 -13.00 -29.74
N MET A 358 0.40 -12.21 -28.92
CA MET A 358 -0.20 -10.93 -29.31
C MET A 358 0.22 -9.82 -28.36
N GLU A 359 0.60 -8.68 -28.92
CA GLU A 359 0.86 -7.45 -28.18
C GLU A 359 0.17 -6.28 -28.87
N GLY A 360 -0.58 -5.48 -28.12
CA GLY A 360 -1.32 -4.32 -28.61
C GLY A 360 -1.34 -3.18 -27.61
N ALA A 361 -1.46 -1.95 -28.13
CA ALA A 361 -1.59 -0.77 -27.30
C ALA A 361 -2.51 0.25 -27.96
N THR A 362 -3.28 0.96 -27.15
CA THR A 362 -4.13 2.08 -27.59
C THR A 362 -4.25 3.12 -26.49
N THR A 363 -4.81 4.27 -26.82
CA THR A 363 -5.05 5.36 -25.85
C THR A 363 -6.53 5.69 -25.85
N LEU A 364 -7.11 5.76 -24.66
CA LEU A 364 -8.50 6.15 -24.43
C LEU A 364 -8.55 7.53 -23.77
N ASP A 365 -9.57 8.33 -24.05
CA ASP A 365 -9.90 9.51 -23.25
C ASP A 365 -10.91 9.12 -22.17
N ARG A 366 -10.53 9.21 -20.90
CA ARG A 366 -11.41 8.83 -19.78
C ARG A 366 -12.72 9.63 -19.74
N ARG A 367 -12.74 10.83 -20.31
CA ARG A 367 -13.91 11.71 -20.31
C ARG A 367 -15.02 11.21 -21.22
N ASP A 368 -14.67 10.45 -22.27
CA ASP A 368 -15.66 9.82 -23.14
C ASP A 368 -16.52 8.80 -22.39
N TYR A 369 -16.04 8.33 -21.23
CA TYR A 369 -16.71 7.37 -20.34
C TYR A 369 -17.26 8.00 -19.05
N ALA A 370 -17.22 9.34 -18.93
CA ALA A 370 -17.56 10.06 -17.70
C ALA A 370 -16.78 9.53 -16.47
N ILE A 371 -15.51 9.17 -16.66
CA ILE A 371 -14.62 8.68 -15.60
C ILE A 371 -13.80 9.84 -15.04
N GLY A 372 -14.06 10.18 -13.78
CA GLY A 372 -13.38 11.26 -13.08
C GLY A 372 -13.84 12.64 -13.55
N ASP A 373 -15.14 12.85 -13.78
CA ASP A 373 -15.70 14.14 -14.21
C ASP A 373 -15.42 15.26 -13.18
N SER A 374 -15.29 14.89 -11.91
CA SER A 374 -14.84 15.83 -10.86
C SER A 374 -13.41 16.35 -11.11
N MET A 375 -12.58 15.59 -11.83
CA MET A 375 -11.18 15.90 -12.14
C MET A 375 -11.06 16.51 -13.53
N SER A 376 -11.40 17.79 -13.67
CA SER A 376 -11.35 18.51 -14.95
C SER A 376 -9.99 19.10 -15.32
N ASP A 377 -9.02 19.05 -14.39
CA ASP A 377 -7.65 19.54 -14.60
C ASP A 377 -6.72 18.41 -15.07
N GLY A 378 -6.30 18.50 -16.34
CA GLY A 378 -5.41 17.52 -16.98
C GLY A 378 -3.99 17.49 -16.41
N GLU A 379 -3.54 18.53 -15.70
CA GLU A 379 -2.24 18.52 -15.01
C GLU A 379 -2.30 17.68 -13.74
N GLN A 380 -3.45 17.68 -13.05
CA GLN A 380 -3.68 16.88 -11.85
C GLN A 380 -3.98 15.42 -12.19
N LEU A 381 -4.83 15.18 -13.19
CA LEU A 381 -5.15 13.86 -13.70
C LEU A 381 -5.33 13.91 -15.22
N GLY A 382 -4.39 13.32 -15.94
CA GLY A 382 -4.40 13.23 -17.39
C GLY A 382 -5.71 12.67 -17.92
N PHE A 383 -6.14 13.17 -19.07
CA PHE A 383 -7.34 12.69 -19.77
C PHE A 383 -7.07 11.38 -20.49
N ASP A 384 -5.87 11.26 -21.06
CA ASP A 384 -5.42 10.08 -21.78
C ASP A 384 -5.08 8.95 -20.80
N VAL A 385 -5.61 7.77 -21.10
CA VAL A 385 -5.31 6.50 -20.43
C VAL A 385 -4.72 5.57 -21.46
N SER A 386 -3.44 5.20 -21.28
CA SER A 386 -2.82 4.21 -22.15
C SER A 386 -3.28 2.81 -21.72
N VAL A 387 -3.72 2.00 -22.68
CA VAL A 387 -4.12 0.61 -22.48
C VAL A 387 -3.12 -0.27 -23.19
N ASN A 388 -2.54 -1.22 -22.47
CA ASN A 388 -1.55 -2.16 -23.01
C ASN A 388 -2.04 -3.59 -22.79
N VAL A 389 -1.99 -4.40 -23.84
CA VAL A 389 -2.41 -5.80 -23.82
C VAL A 389 -1.26 -6.65 -24.35
N ALA A 390 -0.96 -7.73 -23.63
CA ALA A 390 -0.06 -8.78 -24.10
C ALA A 390 -0.65 -10.12 -23.70
N LEU A 391 -0.70 -11.09 -24.62
CA LEU A 391 -1.23 -12.42 -24.31
C LEU A 391 -0.59 -13.52 -25.13
N THR A 392 -0.63 -14.72 -24.57
CA THR A 392 -0.37 -15.98 -25.26
C THR A 392 -1.62 -16.83 -25.25
N ALA A 393 -2.04 -17.29 -26.43
CA ALA A 393 -3.21 -18.16 -26.59
C ALA A 393 -2.88 -19.40 -27.41
N THR A 394 -3.58 -20.51 -27.16
CA THR A 394 -3.48 -21.72 -27.98
C THR A 394 -4.79 -21.98 -28.68
N ARG A 395 -4.73 -22.46 -29.92
CA ARG A 395 -5.93 -22.86 -30.64
C ARG A 395 -6.64 -24.01 -29.91
N ALA A 396 -7.96 -23.92 -29.77
CA ALA A 396 -8.78 -25.01 -29.26
C ALA A 396 -8.70 -26.22 -30.23
N GLU A 397 -8.60 -27.42 -29.67
CA GLU A 397 -8.53 -28.68 -30.45
C GLU A 397 -9.87 -29.06 -31.10
#